data_AF-A0A536HMB2-F1
#
_entry.id   AF-A0A536HMB2-F1
#
_cell.length_a   1.000
_cell.length_b   1.000
_cell.length_c   1.000
_cell.angle_alpha   90.00
_cell.angle_beta   90.00
_cell.angle_gamma   90.00
#
_symmetry.space_group_name_H-M   'P 1'
#
loop_
_entity.id
_entity.type
_entity.pdbx_description
1 polymer ?
#
loop_
_entity_poly.entity_id
_entity_poly.type
_entity_poly.pdbx_seq_one_letter_code
_entity_poly.pdbx_strand_id
1 'polypeptide(L)' 'LKMRKGDPMLVERRVILDQQGRPLEFTESRYPADRYALDVDFVVEGQAGLRRT' A
#
# COMPACT_ATOMS: atom_id res chain seq x y z
N LEU A 1 3.45 -17.28 -10.38
CA LEU A 1 2.13 -17.53 -9.75
C LEU A 1 1.46 -18.66 -10.51
N LYS A 2 1.02 -19.75 -9.87
CA LYS A 2 0.32 -20.86 -10.56
C LYS A 2 -1.10 -20.43 -10.95
N MET A 3 -1.22 -19.46 -11.87
CA MET A 3 -2.47 -18.86 -12.32
C MET A 3 -2.61 -19.04 -13.83
N ARG A 4 -3.85 -19.13 -14.30
CA ARG A 4 -4.18 -19.14 -15.72
C ARG A 4 -4.41 -17.73 -16.22
N LYS A 5 -4.30 -17.55 -17.53
CA LYS A 5 -4.71 -16.30 -18.18
C LYS A 5 -6.19 -16.05 -17.92
N GLY A 6 -6.51 -14.83 -17.49
CA GLY A 6 -7.87 -14.43 -17.15
C GLY A 6 -8.27 -14.69 -15.69
N ASP A 7 -7.47 -15.42 -14.91
CA ASP A 7 -7.71 -15.53 -13.46
C ASP A 7 -7.52 -14.14 -12.80
N PRO A 8 -8.36 -13.77 -11.82
CA PRO A 8 -8.28 -12.47 -11.16
C PRO A 8 -6.98 -12.35 -10.35
N MET A 9 -6.37 -11.17 -10.41
CA MET A 9 -5.09 -10.86 -9.79
C MET A 9 -5.17 -9.52 -9.06
N LEU A 10 -4.65 -9.47 -7.83
CA LEU A 10 -4.38 -8.22 -7.14
C LEU A 10 -3.03 -7.68 -7.61
N VAL A 11 -3.02 -6.43 -8.04
CA VAL A 11 -1.80 -5.72 -8.47
C VAL A 11 -1.62 -4.48 -7.60
N GLU A 12 -0.58 -4.49 -6.78
CA GLU A 12 -0.16 -3.35 -5.99
C GLU A 12 0.94 -2.59 -6.73
N ARG A 13 0.80 -1.27 -6.85
CA ARG A 13 1.83 -0.37 -7.38
C ARG A 13 2.21 0.64 -6.32
N ARG A 14 3.49 0.64 -5.92
CA ARG A 14 4.02 1.47 -4.84
C ARG A 14 5.17 2.33 -5.35
N VAL A 15 5.18 3.58 -4.92
CA VAL A 15 6.32 4.48 -5.01
C VAL A 15 6.76 4.82 -3.60
N ILE A 16 8.04 4.61 -3.28
CA ILE A 16 8.65 5.09 -2.04
C ILE A 16 9.47 6.32 -2.39
N LEU A 17 9.27 7.41 -1.66
CA LEU A 17 10.03 8.65 -1.80
C LEU A 17 11.08 8.74 -0.69
N ASP A 18 12.20 9.42 -0.96
CA ASP A 18 13.16 9.83 0.06
C ASP A 18 12.61 11.00 0.90
N GLN A 19 13.39 11.45 1.89
CA GLN A 19 13.01 12.57 2.78
C GLN A 19 12.91 13.93 2.06
N GLN A 20 13.40 14.05 0.83
CA GLN A 20 13.28 15.25 -0.01
C GLN A 20 12.17 15.10 -1.07
N GLY A 21 11.36 14.04 -0.98
CA GLY A 21 10.27 13.77 -1.92
C GLY A 21 10.74 13.24 -3.28
N ARG A 22 12.01 12.85 -3.42
CA ARG A 22 12.50 12.25 -4.66
C ARG A 22 12.20 10.76 -4.67
N PRO A 23 11.79 10.18 -5.81
CA PRO A 23 11.53 8.74 -5.88
C PRO A 23 12.79 7.93 -5.54
N LEU A 24 12.63 7.02 -4.60
CA LEU A 24 13.65 6.07 -4.16
C LEU A 24 13.39 4.67 -4.73
N GLU A 25 12.12 4.25 -4.79
CA GLU A 25 11.72 2.93 -5.30
C GLU A 25 10.43 3.00 -6.10
N PHE A 26 10.35 2.21 -7.17
CA PHE A 26 9.13 1.87 -7.89
C PHE A 26 8.96 0.36 -7.89
N THR A 27 7.86 -0.13 -7.32
CA THR A 27 7.60 -1.56 -7.21
C THR A 27 6.21 -1.89 -7.68
N GLU A 28 6.09 -2.99 -8.42
CA GLU A 28 4.82 -3.62 -8.76
C GLU A 28 4.79 -5.05 -8.25
N SER A 29 3.88 -5.31 -7.31
CA SER A 29 3.67 -6.62 -6.71
C SER A 29 2.39 -7.24 -7.26
N ARG A 30 2.41 -8.56 -7.49
CA ARG A 30 1.31 -9.32 -8.08
C ARG A 30 0.97 -10.52 -7.20
N TYR A 31 -0.32 -10.66 -6.86
CA TYR A 31 -0.82 -11.72 -5.99
C TYR A 31 -2.07 -12.38 -6.59
N PRO A 32 -2.22 -13.72 -6.50
CA PRO A 32 -3.48 -14.37 -6.85
C PRO A 32 -4.59 -13.88 -5.91
N ALA A 33 -5.70 -13.41 -6.48
CA ALA A 33 -6.74 -12.72 -5.73
C ALA A 33 -7.48 -13.62 -4.72
N ASP A 34 -7.41 -14.95 -4.91
CA ASP A 34 -7.99 -15.95 -4.02
C ASP A 34 -7.13 -16.27 -2.79
N ARG A 35 -5.90 -15.73 -2.72
CA ARG A 35 -4.94 -16.02 -1.64
C ARG A 35 -4.43 -14.79 -0.91
N TYR A 36 -4.74 -13.59 -1.39
CA TYR A 36 -4.24 -12.35 -0.80
C TYR A 36 -5.26 -11.21 -0.93
N ALA A 37 -5.42 -10.46 0.16
CA ALA A 37 -6.28 -9.29 0.25
C ALA A 37 -5.53 -8.15 0.95
N LEU A 38 -5.94 -6.91 0.67
CA LEU A 38 -5.50 -5.73 1.42
C LEU A 38 -6.56 -5.47 2.49
N ASP A 39 -6.14 -5.49 3.75
CA ASP A 39 -6.94 -5.08 4.90
C ASP A 39 -6.30 -3.83 5.49
N VAL A 40 -7.02 -2.71 5.51
CA VAL A 40 -6.47 -1.38 5.78
C VAL A 40 -7.44 -0.59 6.64
N ASP A 41 -6.96 -0.17 7.81
CA ASP A 41 -7.64 0.78 8.68
C ASP A 41 -7.11 2.20 8.43
N PHE A 42 -8.03 3.15 8.31
CA PHE A 42 -7.70 4.58 8.28
C PHE A 42 -8.05 5.20 9.61
N VAL A 43 -7.05 5.78 10.27
CA VAL A 43 -7.25 6.57 11.48
C VAL A 43 -7.16 8.05 11.15
N VAL A 44 -8.02 8.85 11.77
CA VAL A 44 -7.88 10.31 11.74
C VAL A 44 -6.88 10.67 12.84
N GLU A 45 -5.84 11.42 12.51
CA GLU A 45 -5.04 12.11 13.54
C GLU A 45 -5.96 13.10 14.28
N GLY A 46 -6.56 12.66 15.38
CA GLY A 46 -7.17 13.55 16.36
C GLY A 46 -6.09 14.46 16.95
N GLN A 47 -6.44 15.70 17.32
CA GLN A 47 -5.57 16.77 17.83
C GLN A 47 -4.68 16.33 19.04
N ALA A 48 -3.68 15.49 18.82
CA ALA A 48 -2.71 15.07 19.83
C ALA A 48 -1.58 16.11 20.00
N GLY A 49 -1.87 17.39 19.73
CA GLY A 49 -0.91 18.50 19.77
C GLY A 49 -1.39 19.74 20.53
N LEU A 50 -2.63 19.79 21.00
CA LEU A 50 -3.12 20.91 21.82
C LEU A 50 -3.70 20.45 23.15
N ARG A 51 -2.82 19.97 24.02
CA ARG A 51 -2.92 20.33 25.44
C ARG A 51 -1.61 21.00 25.84
N ARG A 52 -1.58 22.31 25.57
CA ARG A 52 -0.71 23.24 26.29
C ARG A 52 -1.21 23.32 27.74
N THR A 53 -0.24 23.47 28.64
CA THR A 53 -0.31 23.70 30.10
C THR A 53 -0.73 22.53 30.97
#